data_AF-A0A9D9VA27-F1
#
_entry.id   AF-A0A9D9VA27-F1
#
_cell.length_a   1.000
_cell.length_b   1.000
_cell.length_c   1.000
_cell.angle_alpha   90.00
_cell.angle_beta   90.00
_cell.angle_gamma   90.00
#
_symmetry.space_group_name_H-M   'P 1'
#
loop_
_entity.id
_entity.type
_entity.pdbx_description
1 polymer ?
#
loop_
_entity_poly.entity_id
_entity_poly.type
_entity_poly.pdbx_seq_one_letter_code
_entity_poly.pdbx_strand_id
1 'polypeptide(L)'
;MKIRFFTLAITCIAVQVLTAQSPYSPYGCLHEKAEEMKADKVAFVTERVGFTTNEAALFWIQYNEFETEMKKLKAIERATKQSLTKDSDEKDYAKVLKVMSDIEKKRFELKTRYFEKYKKILSSEKLFLYYQAEKEYRRFLLDKIAQKGTGKGLPTECMKNKNSR
;
A
#
# COMPACT_ATOMS: atom_id res chain seq x y z
N MET A 1 63.38 3.19 -27.09
CA MET A 1 62.67 2.44 -28.15
C MET A 1 61.92 1.29 -27.48
N LYS A 2 60.58 1.30 -27.55
CA LYS A 2 59.61 0.18 -27.41
C LYS A 2 59.90 -0.81 -26.25
N ILE A 3 59.06 -0.91 -25.22
CA ILE A 3 57.81 -1.69 -25.30
C ILE A 3 56.82 -1.17 -24.23
N ARG A 4 55.72 -0.59 -24.72
CA ARG A 4 54.48 -0.31 -23.99
C ARG A 4 53.54 -1.51 -24.17
N PHE A 5 53.64 -2.58 -23.39
CA PHE A 5 52.69 -3.71 -23.50
C PHE A 5 52.59 -4.53 -22.20
N PHE A 6 52.53 -3.91 -21.02
CA PHE A 6 52.37 -4.64 -19.75
C PHE A 6 51.41 -4.00 -18.73
N THR A 7 50.43 -3.22 -19.21
CA THR A 7 49.34 -2.68 -18.36
C THR A 7 47.95 -2.99 -18.90
N LEU A 8 47.82 -3.94 -19.83
CA LEU A 8 46.55 -4.30 -20.50
C LEU A 8 46.15 -5.77 -20.35
N ALA A 9 46.57 -6.44 -19.26
CA ALA A 9 46.18 -7.83 -18.99
C ALA A 9 45.93 -8.15 -17.50
N ILE A 10 45.67 -7.15 -16.65
CA ILE A 10 45.30 -7.33 -15.23
C ILE A 10 44.10 -6.45 -14.87
N THR A 11 43.10 -6.38 -15.75
CA THR A 11 41.81 -5.74 -15.45
C THR A 11 40.61 -6.59 -15.85
N CYS A 12 40.81 -7.86 -16.24
CA CYS A 12 39.77 -8.62 -16.94
C CYS A 12 39.23 -9.89 -16.23
N ILE A 13 39.47 -10.13 -14.93
CA ILE A 13 38.98 -11.37 -14.26
C ILE A 13 38.30 -11.13 -12.89
N ALA A 14 37.83 -9.93 -12.57
CA ALA A 14 37.00 -9.74 -11.35
C ALA A 14 35.68 -8.99 -11.60
N VAL A 15 35.25 -8.85 -12.86
CA VAL A 15 33.94 -8.30 -13.23
C VAL A 15 33.04 -9.43 -13.74
N GLN A 16 32.96 -10.54 -13.01
CA GLN A 16 31.93 -11.58 -13.22
C GLN A 16 31.55 -12.25 -11.89
N VAL A 17 31.22 -11.46 -10.87
CA VAL A 17 30.12 -11.88 -10.00
C VAL A 17 28.89 -11.29 -10.64
N LEU A 18 28.34 -12.06 -11.60
CA LEU A 18 26.98 -11.87 -12.06
C LEU A 18 26.14 -11.67 -10.81
N THR A 19 25.61 -10.47 -10.66
CA THR A 19 24.38 -10.26 -9.94
C THR A 19 23.43 -11.34 -10.43
N ALA A 20 23.19 -12.36 -9.61
CA ALA A 20 22.04 -13.21 -9.74
C ALA A 20 20.84 -12.25 -9.65
N GLN A 21 20.43 -11.70 -10.79
CA GLN A 21 19.15 -11.03 -10.90
C GLN A 21 18.12 -12.12 -10.71
N SER A 22 17.70 -12.21 -9.45
CA SER A 22 16.63 -13.05 -8.94
C SER A 22 15.49 -13.10 -9.96
N PRO A 23 14.92 -14.29 -10.24
CA PRO A 23 13.82 -14.41 -11.18
C PRO A 23 12.68 -13.49 -10.72
N TYR A 24 12.40 -12.51 -11.57
CA TYR A 24 11.42 -11.45 -11.34
C TYR A 24 10.10 -12.06 -10.86
N SER A 25 9.83 -11.85 -9.58
CA SER A 25 8.67 -12.40 -8.90
C SER A 25 7.44 -11.56 -9.26
N PRO A 26 6.30 -12.15 -9.66
CA PRO A 26 5.03 -11.44 -9.84
C PRO A 26 4.59 -10.67 -8.57
N TYR A 27 5.10 -11.08 -7.40
CA TYR A 27 4.89 -10.39 -6.13
C TYR A 27 5.67 -9.05 -6.06
N GLY A 28 6.76 -8.89 -6.81
CA GLY A 28 7.55 -7.66 -6.87
C GLY A 28 6.82 -6.49 -7.54
N CYS A 29 6.20 -6.70 -8.72
CA CYS A 29 5.47 -5.64 -9.46
C CYS A 29 4.15 -5.24 -8.76
N LEU A 30 3.53 -6.12 -7.95
CA LEU A 30 2.41 -5.74 -7.06
C LEU A 30 2.87 -4.93 -5.84
N HIS A 31 4.02 -5.29 -5.27
CA HIS A 31 4.61 -4.57 -4.14
C HIS A 31 5.05 -3.16 -4.55
N GLU A 32 5.72 -3.02 -5.70
CA GLU A 32 6.17 -1.74 -6.25
C GLU A 32 5.02 -0.75 -6.43
N LYS A 33 3.90 -1.18 -7.02
CA LYS A 33 2.69 -0.34 -7.15
C LYS A 33 2.05 0.02 -5.81
N ALA A 34 2.09 -0.89 -4.83
CA ALA A 34 1.57 -0.60 -3.50
C ALA A 34 2.41 0.47 -2.79
N GLU A 35 3.73 0.45 -2.98
CA GLU A 35 4.63 1.48 -2.46
C GLU A 35 4.47 2.82 -3.19
N GLU A 36 4.31 2.81 -4.52
CA GLU A 36 3.97 4.00 -5.31
C GLU A 36 2.69 4.66 -4.78
N MET A 37 1.62 3.89 -4.60
CA MET A 37 0.35 4.40 -4.06
C MET A 37 0.45 4.93 -2.63
N LYS A 38 1.38 4.40 -1.81
CA LYS A 38 1.65 4.93 -0.48
C LYS A 38 2.40 6.26 -0.56
N ALA A 39 3.43 6.33 -1.39
CA ALA A 39 4.20 7.56 -1.60
C ALA A 39 3.30 8.69 -2.13
N ASP A 40 2.48 8.40 -3.14
CA ASP A 40 1.47 9.32 -3.68
C ASP A 40 0.52 9.81 -2.58
N LYS A 41 0.05 8.91 -1.71
CA LYS A 41 -0.82 9.27 -0.59
C LYS A 41 -0.12 10.19 0.39
N VAL A 42 1.11 9.89 0.76
CA VAL A 42 1.90 10.68 1.70
C VAL A 42 2.08 12.09 1.15
N ALA A 43 2.49 12.22 -0.12
CA ALA A 43 2.65 13.51 -0.77
C ALA A 43 1.32 14.30 -0.80
N PHE A 44 0.23 13.66 -1.25
CA PHE A 44 -1.09 14.29 -1.34
C PHE A 44 -1.60 14.79 0.01
N VAL A 45 -1.49 13.97 1.05
CA VAL A 45 -1.97 14.34 2.39
C VAL A 45 -1.08 15.43 3.00
N THR A 46 0.24 15.33 2.86
CA THR A 46 1.17 16.34 3.40
C THR A 46 0.96 17.71 2.76
N GLU A 47 0.73 17.77 1.45
CA GLU A 47 0.44 19.02 0.73
C GLU A 47 -0.85 19.68 1.22
N ARG A 48 -1.93 18.89 1.41
CA ARG A 48 -3.24 19.43 1.80
C ARG A 48 -3.38 19.82 3.26
N VAL A 49 -2.61 19.18 4.15
CA VAL A 49 -2.75 19.38 5.61
C VAL A 49 -1.77 20.42 6.14
N GLY A 50 -0.62 20.62 5.50
CA GLY A 50 0.37 21.60 5.96
C GLY A 50 1.02 21.22 7.30
N PHE A 51 1.47 19.96 7.41
CA PHE A 51 2.19 19.50 8.60
C PHE A 51 3.52 20.23 8.77
N THR A 52 3.90 20.51 10.01
CA THR A 52 5.31 20.75 10.35
C THR A 52 6.08 19.43 10.31
N THR A 53 7.41 19.50 10.19
CA THR A 53 8.26 18.30 10.16
C THR A 53 8.05 17.39 11.38
N ASN A 54 7.88 17.97 12.57
CA ASN A 54 7.65 17.22 13.81
C ASN A 54 6.26 16.58 13.85
N GLU A 55 5.21 17.33 13.50
CA GLU A 55 3.84 16.80 13.40
C GLU A 55 3.77 15.64 12.41
N ALA A 56 4.37 15.79 11.23
CA ALA A 56 4.38 14.77 10.19
C ALA A 56 5.04 13.48 10.69
N ALA A 57 6.21 13.58 11.33
CA ALA A 57 6.93 12.43 11.85
C ALA A 57 6.09 11.63 12.86
N LEU A 58 5.48 12.33 13.84
CA LEU A 58 4.63 11.71 14.85
C LEU A 58 3.33 11.15 14.26
N PHE A 59 2.72 11.90 13.34
CA PHE A 59 1.47 11.52 12.69
C PHE A 59 1.64 10.25 11.86
N TRP A 60 2.65 10.18 11.00
CA TRP A 60 2.84 9.02 10.12
C TRP A 60 3.16 7.73 10.88
N ILE A 61 3.83 7.82 12.05
CA ILE A 61 4.02 6.66 12.94
C ILE A 61 2.66 6.10 13.37
N GLN A 62 1.76 6.96 13.87
CA GLN A 62 0.43 6.54 14.30
C GLN A 62 -0.43 6.07 13.13
N TYR A 63 -0.36 6.76 11.99
CA TYR A 63 -1.10 6.38 10.79
C TYR A 63 -0.70 5.00 10.27
N ASN A 64 0.59 4.67 10.27
CA ASN A 64 1.07 3.35 9.83
C ASN A 64 0.61 2.22 10.75
N GLU A 65 0.56 2.47 12.05
CA GLU A 65 0.00 1.54 13.04
C GLU A 65 -1.51 1.32 12.78
N PHE A 66 -2.26 2.41 12.59
CA PHE A 66 -3.69 2.38 12.23
C PHE A 66 -3.95 1.57 10.96
N GLU A 67 -3.21 1.82 9.89
CA GLU A 67 -3.36 1.09 8.63
C GLU A 67 -3.06 -0.40 8.79
N THR A 68 -2.06 -0.74 9.61
CA THR A 68 -1.71 -2.13 9.91
C THR A 68 -2.85 -2.82 10.66
N GLU A 69 -3.40 -2.20 11.70
CA GLU A 69 -4.56 -2.73 12.44
C GLU A 69 -5.81 -2.85 11.55
N MET A 70 -6.08 -1.83 10.73
CA MET A 70 -7.20 -1.84 9.79
C MET A 70 -7.05 -2.95 8.74
N LYS A 71 -5.82 -3.18 8.25
CA LYS A 71 -5.52 -4.27 7.31
C LYS A 71 -5.73 -5.63 7.95
N LYS A 72 -5.37 -5.82 9.23
CA LYS A 72 -5.67 -7.06 9.98
C LYS A 72 -7.18 -7.32 10.05
N LEU A 73 -7.99 -6.30 10.39
CA LEU A 73 -9.45 -6.43 10.43
C LEU A 73 -10.04 -6.75 9.04
N LYS A 74 -9.53 -6.13 7.97
CA LYS A 74 -9.93 -6.44 6.58
C LYS A 74 -9.56 -7.87 6.17
N ALA A 75 -8.40 -8.36 6.59
CA ALA A 75 -7.97 -9.72 6.29
C ALA A 75 -8.87 -10.75 6.99
N ILE A 76 -9.21 -10.52 8.26
CA ILE A 76 -10.15 -11.35 9.01
C ILE A 76 -11.52 -11.33 8.32
N GLU A 77 -12.06 -10.15 8.00
CA GLU A 77 -13.35 -10.03 7.32
C GLU A 77 -13.37 -10.83 6.00
N ARG A 78 -12.31 -10.70 5.19
CA ARG A 78 -12.18 -11.43 3.93
C ARG A 78 -12.17 -12.94 4.16
N ALA A 79 -11.37 -13.42 5.11
CA ALA A 79 -11.28 -14.84 5.44
C ALA A 79 -12.62 -15.39 5.94
N THR A 80 -13.31 -14.64 6.81
CA THR A 80 -14.64 -15.01 7.32
C THR A 80 -15.69 -15.07 6.21
N LYS A 81 -15.67 -14.14 5.25
CA LYS A 81 -16.59 -14.22 4.10
C LYS A 81 -16.27 -15.41 3.21
N GLN A 82 -14.98 -15.72 3.03
CA GLN A 82 -14.49 -16.82 2.21
C GLN A 82 -14.68 -18.20 2.85
N SER A 83 -15.02 -18.29 4.15
CA SER A 83 -15.31 -19.56 4.79
C SER A 83 -16.70 -20.12 4.46
N LEU A 84 -17.58 -19.30 3.88
CA LEU A 84 -18.87 -19.77 3.37
C LEU A 84 -18.65 -20.54 2.07
N THR A 85 -19.34 -21.67 1.96
CA THR A 85 -19.33 -22.53 0.78
C THR A 85 -20.75 -22.68 0.24
N LYS A 86 -20.93 -23.46 -0.82
CA LYS A 86 -22.25 -23.77 -1.38
C LYS A 86 -23.11 -24.63 -0.44
N ASP A 87 -22.45 -25.31 0.51
CA ASP A 87 -23.10 -26.25 1.44
C ASP A 87 -23.34 -25.61 2.83
N SER A 88 -23.04 -24.31 2.98
CA SER A 88 -23.26 -23.59 4.24
C SER A 88 -24.75 -23.49 4.59
N ASP A 89 -25.07 -23.69 5.86
CA ASP A 89 -26.43 -23.59 6.39
C ASP A 89 -26.69 -22.25 7.10
N GLU A 90 -27.93 -22.05 7.55
CA GLU A 90 -28.34 -20.83 8.27
C GLU A 90 -27.47 -20.54 9.50
N LYS A 91 -26.98 -21.56 10.21
CA LYS A 91 -26.13 -21.35 11.39
C LYS A 91 -24.77 -20.81 10.99
N ASP A 92 -24.22 -21.24 9.87
CA ASP A 92 -22.95 -20.72 9.35
C ASP A 92 -23.08 -19.28 8.85
N TYR A 93 -24.17 -18.95 8.16
CA TYR A 93 -24.48 -17.56 7.81
C TYR A 93 -24.63 -16.68 9.06
N ALA A 94 -25.38 -17.12 10.06
CA ALA A 94 -25.56 -16.38 11.32
C ALA A 94 -24.22 -16.11 12.04
N LYS A 95 -23.31 -17.09 12.08
CA LYS A 95 -21.95 -16.90 12.63
C LYS A 95 -21.17 -15.84 11.86
N VAL A 96 -21.18 -15.92 10.52
CA VAL A 96 -20.46 -14.96 9.67
C VAL A 96 -21.01 -13.54 9.85
N LEU A 97 -22.34 -13.38 9.85
CA LEU A 97 -22.98 -12.09 10.08
C LEU A 97 -22.63 -11.51 11.45
N LYS A 98 -22.59 -12.35 12.50
CA LYS A 98 -22.15 -11.93 13.83
C LYS A 98 -20.70 -11.43 13.81
N VAL A 99 -19.78 -12.18 13.20
CA VAL A 99 -18.38 -11.76 13.07
C VAL A 99 -18.25 -10.47 12.27
N MET A 100 -19.02 -10.30 11.19
CA MET A 100 -19.05 -9.05 10.43
C MET A 100 -19.51 -7.87 11.28
N SER A 101 -20.57 -8.04 12.08
CA SER A 101 -21.02 -7.01 13.02
C SER A 101 -19.94 -6.66 14.05
N ASP A 102 -19.22 -7.65 14.58
CA ASP A 102 -18.15 -7.42 15.56
C ASP A 102 -16.93 -6.74 14.93
N ILE A 103 -16.62 -7.02 13.66
CA ILE A 103 -15.58 -6.31 12.91
C ILE A 103 -15.94 -4.83 12.74
N GLU A 104 -17.19 -4.49 12.44
CA GLU A 104 -17.62 -3.08 12.35
C GLU A 104 -17.47 -2.34 13.68
N LYS A 105 -17.83 -2.98 14.80
CA LYS A 105 -17.58 -2.41 16.14
C LYS A 105 -16.09 -2.15 16.37
N LYS A 106 -15.24 -3.13 16.09
CA LYS A 106 -13.78 -3.01 16.23
C LYS A 106 -13.21 -1.91 15.33
N ARG A 107 -13.74 -1.72 14.11
CA ARG A 107 -13.36 -0.62 13.21
C ARG A 107 -13.71 0.74 13.79
N PHE A 108 -14.91 0.87 14.36
CA PHE A 108 -15.34 2.10 15.01
C PHE A 108 -14.46 2.44 16.20
N GLU A 109 -14.25 1.47 17.11
CA GLU A 109 -13.35 1.63 18.26
C GLU A 109 -11.92 2.00 17.84
N LEU A 110 -11.40 1.34 16.80
CA LEU A 110 -10.09 1.65 16.24
C LEU A 110 -10.02 3.10 15.75
N LYS A 111 -11.00 3.54 14.94
CA LYS A 111 -11.06 4.93 14.45
C LYS A 111 -11.13 5.92 15.61
N THR A 112 -11.93 5.66 16.63
CA THR A 112 -12.05 6.53 17.81
C THR A 112 -10.73 6.63 18.58
N ARG A 113 -10.04 5.50 18.80
CA ARG A 113 -8.72 5.52 19.47
C ARG A 113 -7.72 6.38 18.70
N TYR A 114 -7.62 6.20 17.39
CA TYR A 114 -6.65 6.95 16.58
C TYR A 114 -7.06 8.41 16.39
N PHE A 115 -8.34 8.74 16.37
CA PHE A 115 -8.80 10.12 16.44
C PHE A 115 -8.26 10.84 17.68
N GLU A 116 -8.35 10.22 18.87
CA GLU A 116 -7.79 10.79 20.08
C GLU A 116 -6.25 10.84 20.08
N LYS A 117 -5.58 9.87 19.45
CA LYS A 117 -4.12 9.95 19.24
C LYS A 117 -3.75 11.12 18.31
N TYR A 118 -4.45 11.31 17.20
CA TYR A 118 -4.17 12.39 16.25
C TYR A 118 -4.45 13.77 16.83
N LYS A 119 -5.50 13.92 17.66
CA LYS A 119 -5.78 15.19 18.37
C LYS A 119 -4.66 15.65 19.30
N LYS A 120 -3.81 14.73 19.78
CA LYS A 120 -2.64 15.08 20.61
C LYS A 120 -1.47 15.61 19.78
N ILE A 121 -1.49 15.39 18.46
CA ILE A 121 -0.41 15.74 17.53
C ILE A 121 -0.81 16.95 16.68
N LEU A 122 -2.07 17.01 16.25
CA LEU A 122 -2.58 17.99 15.29
C LEU A 122 -3.62 18.91 15.92
N SER A 123 -3.66 20.17 15.46
CA SER A 123 -4.79 21.05 15.73
C SER A 123 -6.08 20.50 15.13
N SER A 124 -7.23 20.91 15.66
CA SER A 124 -8.55 20.50 15.14
C SER A 124 -8.73 20.83 13.65
N GLU A 125 -8.22 21.97 13.20
CA GLU A 125 -8.23 22.38 11.79
C GLU A 125 -7.43 21.40 10.92
N LYS A 126 -6.17 21.11 11.26
CA LYS A 126 -5.33 20.18 10.50
C LYS A 126 -5.89 18.76 10.51
N LEU A 127 -6.46 18.32 11.62
CA LEU A 127 -7.11 17.02 11.71
C LEU A 127 -8.35 16.94 10.79
N PHE A 128 -9.14 18.01 10.72
CA PHE A 128 -10.25 18.09 9.77
C PHE A 128 -9.76 18.04 8.32
N LEU A 129 -8.73 18.83 7.97
CA LEU A 129 -8.10 18.82 6.65
C LEU A 129 -7.55 17.45 6.28
N TYR A 130 -6.96 16.73 7.24
CA TYR A 130 -6.52 15.35 7.03
C TYR A 130 -7.66 14.44 6.60
N TYR A 131 -8.79 14.44 7.32
CA TYR A 131 -9.94 13.60 6.96
C TYR A 131 -10.53 13.96 5.59
N GLN A 132 -10.53 15.25 5.25
CA GLN A 132 -10.93 15.72 3.92
C GLN A 132 -9.96 15.22 2.84
N ALA A 133 -8.65 15.39 3.04
CA ALA A 133 -7.62 14.90 2.13
C ALA A 133 -7.69 13.38 1.92
N GLU A 134 -7.94 12.62 2.99
CA GLU A 134 -8.18 11.17 2.94
C GLU A 134 -9.37 10.79 2.04
N LYS A 135 -10.48 11.53 2.16
CA LYS A 135 -11.69 11.31 1.37
C LYS A 135 -11.46 11.66 -0.09
N GLU A 136 -10.79 12.77 -0.36
CA GLU A 136 -10.45 13.22 -1.71
C GLU A 136 -9.48 12.27 -2.40
N TYR A 137 -8.41 11.84 -1.71
CA TYR A 137 -7.46 10.87 -2.25
C TYR A 137 -8.16 9.55 -2.60
N ARG A 138 -9.08 9.07 -1.76
CA ARG A 138 -9.89 7.88 -2.08
C ARG A 138 -10.74 8.07 -3.34
N ARG A 139 -11.41 9.20 -3.49
CA ARG A 139 -12.19 9.49 -4.71
C ARG A 139 -11.30 9.53 -5.94
N PHE A 140 -10.20 10.26 -5.86
CA PHE A 140 -9.19 10.35 -6.92
C PHE A 140 -8.69 8.95 -7.34
N LEU A 141 -8.39 8.08 -6.38
CA LEU A 141 -8.00 6.70 -6.67
C LEU A 141 -9.11 5.90 -7.35
N LEU A 142 -10.36 6.02 -6.88
CA LEU A 142 -11.49 5.34 -7.50
C LEU A 142 -11.72 5.81 -8.95
N ASP A 143 -11.62 7.12 -9.19
CA ASP A 143 -11.75 7.70 -10.53
C ASP A 143 -10.61 7.24 -11.46
N LYS A 144 -9.36 7.22 -10.95
CA LYS A 144 -8.19 6.71 -11.67
C LYS A 144 -8.33 5.22 -12.01
N ILE A 145 -8.97 4.43 -11.15
CA ILE A 145 -9.27 3.01 -11.40
C ILE A 145 -10.42 2.87 -12.41
N ALA A 146 -11.49 3.64 -12.26
CA ALA A 146 -12.67 3.61 -13.14
C ALA A 146 -12.33 4.02 -14.57
N GLN A 147 -11.55 5.08 -14.76
CA GLN A 147 -11.06 5.53 -16.06
C GLN A 147 -10.17 4.49 -16.74
N LYS A 148 -9.41 3.71 -15.96
CA LYS A 148 -8.64 2.56 -16.48
C LYS A 148 -9.52 1.34 -16.76
N GLY A 149 -10.72 1.27 -16.19
CA GLY A 149 -11.68 0.16 -16.28
C GLY A 149 -12.46 0.08 -17.59
N THR A 150 -12.41 1.08 -18.47
CA THR A 150 -13.02 1.05 -19.81
C THR A 150 -12.22 0.23 -20.84
N GLY A 151 -11.13 -0.41 -20.44
CA GLY A 151 -10.41 -1.38 -21.26
C GLY A 151 -9.23 -2.02 -20.53
N LYS A 152 -9.46 -3.20 -19.94
CA LYS A 152 -8.52 -4.06 -19.19
C LYS A 152 -8.19 -3.57 -17.78
N GLY A 153 -8.46 -4.43 -16.79
CA GLY A 153 -8.02 -4.25 -15.40
C GLY A 153 -6.53 -3.90 -15.31
N LEU A 154 -6.16 -3.21 -14.23
CA LEU A 154 -4.86 -2.54 -13.99
C LEU A 154 -3.72 -3.12 -14.86
N PRO A 155 -3.41 -2.50 -16.02
CA PRO A 155 -2.29 -2.95 -16.81
C PRO A 155 -1.04 -2.58 -16.03
N THR A 156 -0.34 -3.59 -15.55
CA THR A 156 1.07 -3.52 -15.21
C THR A 156 1.79 -3.24 -16.53
N GLU A 157 2.32 -2.03 -16.65
CA GLU A 157 3.23 -1.69 -17.75
C GLU A 157 4.41 -2.68 -17.77
N CYS A 158 4.81 -3.19 -16.59
CA CYS A 158 5.69 -4.36 -16.39
C CYS A 158 5.21 -5.66 -17.07
N MET A 159 3.91 -5.88 -17.32
CA MET A 159 3.40 -7.10 -17.99
C MET A 159 3.11 -6.90 -19.49
N LYS A 160 3.13 -5.67 -20.02
CA LYS A 160 2.89 -5.42 -21.46
C LYS A 160 4.11 -5.72 -22.34
N ASN A 161 5.31 -5.78 -21.78
CA ASN A 161 6.54 -6.02 -22.53
C ASN A 161 6.84 -7.53 -22.67
N LYS A 162 6.03 -8.27 -23.45
CA LYS A 162 6.39 -9.64 -23.85
C LYS A 162 5.78 -10.19 -25.14
N ASN A 163 5.12 -9.37 -25.97
CA ASN A 163 4.62 -9.82 -27.28
C ASN A 163 5.18 -9.03 -28.48
N SER A 164 6.33 -8.35 -28.32
CA SER A 164 7.10 -7.80 -29.43
C SER A 164 8.53 -8.32 -29.41
N ARG A 165 8.69 -9.60 -29.74
CA ARG A 165 9.82 -10.12 -30.50
C ARG A 165 9.52 -11.54 -30.94
#